data_AF-A0A0F9IR05-F1
#
_entry.id   AF-A0A0F9IR05-F1
#
_cell.length_a   1.000
_cell.length_b   1.000
_cell.length_c   1.000
_cell.angle_alpha   90.00
_cell.angle_beta   90.00
_cell.angle_gamma   90.00
#
_symmetry.space_group_name_H-M   'P 1'
#
loop_
_entity.id
_entity.type
_entity.pdbx_description
1 polymer ?
#
loop_
_entity_poly.entity_id
_entity_poly.type
_entity_poly.pdbx_seq_one_letter_code
_entity_poly.pdbx_strand_id
1 'polypeptide(L)' 'LTTCNIKYGTSKTALINTQATTRALLNVGVEITGLTTGVKYYAQVSPVLAATFIGSLSGIYYGVPT' A
#
# COMPACT_ATOMS: atom_id res chain seq x y z
N LEU A 1 14.54 7.07 -0.71
CA LEU A 1 13.66 5.90 -0.53
C LEU A 1 13.52 5.19 -1.87
N THR A 2 14.31 4.14 -2.07
CA THR A 2 14.24 3.29 -3.27
C THR A 2 13.32 2.08 -3.04
N THR A 3 13.14 1.67 -1.78
CA THR A 3 12.30 0.54 -1.38
C THR A 3 11.14 0.98 -0.47
N CYS A 4 9.96 0.44 -0.74
CA CYS A 4 8.72 0.69 0.01
C CYS A 4 7.80 -0.54 -0.07
N ASN A 5 6.74 -0.53 0.72
CA ASN A 5 5.71 -1.55 0.76
C ASN A 5 4.36 -0.91 0.48
N ILE A 6 3.50 -1.62 -0.23
CA ILE A 6 2.06 -1.35 -0.24
C ILE A 6 1.44 -2.25 0.81
N LYS A 7 0.94 -1.66 1.90
CA LYS A 7 0.12 -2.35 2.89
C LYS A 7 -1.33 -2.24 2.47
N TYR A 8 -2.08 -3.32 2.50
CA TYR A 8 -3.48 -3.33 2.06
C TYR A 8 -4.36 -4.29 2.83
N GLY A 9 -5.67 -4.07 2.79
CA GLY A 9 -6.66 -4.90 3.48
C GLY A 9 -8.08 -4.42 3.27
N THR A 10 -9.07 -5.16 3.78
CA THR A 10 -10.49 -4.80 3.64
C THR A 10 -10.98 -3.83 4.72
N SER A 11 -10.11 -3.48 5.68
CA SER A 11 -10.38 -2.50 6.74
C SER A 11 -9.39 -1.34 6.69
N LYS A 12 -9.90 -0.12 6.84
CA LYS A 12 -9.11 1.11 6.87
C LYS A 12 -8.15 1.17 8.07
N THR A 13 -8.41 0.41 9.14
CA THR A 13 -7.59 0.35 10.35
C THR A 13 -6.73 -0.91 10.43
N ALA A 14 -6.93 -1.89 9.54
CA ALA A 14 -6.19 -3.15 9.54
C ALA A 14 -5.74 -3.52 8.11
N LEU A 15 -4.60 -2.97 7.71
CA LEU A 15 -3.90 -3.29 6.46
C LEU A 15 -2.97 -4.48 6.69
N ILE A 16 -3.55 -5.68 6.71
CA ILE A 16 -2.88 -6.92 7.13
C ILE A 16 -1.97 -7.52 6.05
N ASN A 17 -2.22 -7.21 4.77
CA ASN A 17 -1.42 -7.72 3.67
C ASN A 17 -0.31 -6.72 3.31
N THR A 18 0.82 -7.23 2.83
CA THR A 18 1.98 -6.41 2.45
C THR A 18 2.53 -6.88 1.12
N GLN A 19 2.70 -5.95 0.17
CA GLN A 19 3.34 -6.18 -1.12
C GLN A 19 4.58 -5.29 -1.23
N ALA A 20 5.75 -5.88 -1.50
CA ALA A 20 6.97 -5.09 -1.74
C ALA A 20 6.87 -4.31 -3.05
N THR A 21 7.43 -3.09 -3.07
CA THR A 21 7.49 -2.26 -4.28
C THR A 21 8.71 -1.34 -4.24
N THR A 22 9.13 -0.87 -5.41
CA THR A 22 10.26 0.04 -5.56
C THR A 22 9.78 1.35 -6.15
N ARG A 23 10.26 2.46 -5.60
CA ARG A 23 9.89 3.79 -6.10
C ARG A 23 10.73 4.13 -7.34
N ALA A 24 10.07 4.44 -8.44
CA ALA A 24 10.70 4.94 -9.66
C ALA A 24 10.48 6.45 -9.75
N LEU A 25 11.54 7.24 -9.57
CA LEU A 25 11.49 8.71 -9.46
C LEU A 25 10.50 9.16 -8.36
N LEU A 26 9.28 9.55 -8.77
CA LEU A 26 8.18 10.06 -7.96
C LEU A 26 6.92 9.17 -8.03
N ASN A 27 6.99 8.04 -8.73
CA ASN A 27 5.87 7.10 -8.87
C ASN A 27 6.19 5.79 -8.16
N VAL A 28 5.15 5.16 -7.62
CA VAL A 28 5.22 3.81 -7.05
C VAL A 28 3.97 3.05 -7.48
N GLY A 29 4.16 1.81 -7.92
CA GLY A 29 3.08 0.95 -8.36
C GLY A 29 3.53 -0.51 -8.30
N VAL A 30 2.59 -1.39 -7.98
CA VAL A 30 2.76 -2.83 -8.07
C VAL A 30 1.37 -3.43 -8.30
N GLU A 31 1.32 -4.46 -9.12
CA GLU A 31 0.10 -5.24 -9.31
C GLU A 31 -0.15 -6.10 -8.07
N ILE A 32 -1.39 -6.09 -7.56
CA ILE A 32 -1.84 -6.96 -6.48
C ILE A 32 -2.87 -7.93 -7.06
N THR A 33 -2.54 -9.21 -7.08
CA THR A 33 -3.38 -10.28 -7.64
C THR A 33 -4.15 -11.03 -6.55
N GLY A 34 -5.14 -11.84 -6.95
CA GLY A 34 -5.91 -12.68 -6.01
C GLY A 34 -6.89 -11.91 -5.11
N LEU A 35 -7.25 -10.68 -5.48
CA LEU A 35 -8.26 -9.90 -4.77
C LEU A 35 -9.67 -10.39 -5.12
N THR A 36 -10.58 -10.35 -4.15
CA THR A 36 -11.98 -10.70 -4.39
C THR A 36 -12.68 -9.57 -5.15
N THR A 37 -13.26 -9.89 -6.30
CA THR A 37 -14.08 -8.95 -7.10
C THR A 37 -15.22 -8.36 -6.27
N GLY A 38 -15.49 -7.07 -6.44
CA GLY A 38 -16.56 -6.34 -5.74
C GLY A 38 -16.26 -6.01 -4.28
N VAL A 39 -15.13 -6.47 -3.73
CA VAL A 39 -14.72 -6.16 -2.36
C VAL A 39 -13.88 -4.89 -2.33
N LYS A 40 -14.20 -3.98 -1.40
CA LYS A 40 -13.41 -2.78 -1.17
C LYS A 40 -12.11 -3.10 -0.44
N TYR A 41 -10.99 -2.72 -1.05
CA TYR A 41 -9.67 -2.79 -0.44
C TYR A 41 -9.14 -1.38 -0.18
N TYR A 42 -8.49 -1.20 0.97
CA TYR A 42 -7.75 -0.01 1.36
C TYR A 42 -6.26 -0.30 1.19
N ALA A 43 -5.48 0.69 0.78
CA ALA A 43 -4.05 0.58 0.56
C ALA A 43 -3.30 1.82 1.07
N GLN A 44 -2.08 1.60 1.57
CA GLN A 44 -1.17 2.64 2.03
C GLN A 44 0.26 2.29 1.63
N VAL A 45 0.99 3.28 1.12
CA VAL A 45 2.42 3.15 0.85
C VAL A 45 3.19 3.44 2.15
N SER A 46 4.07 2.51 2.51
CA SER A 46 4.88 2.53 3.72
C SER A 46 6.36 2.33 3.36
N PRO A 47 7.27 3.24 3.76
CA PRO A 47 8.71 3.06 3.58
C PRO A 47 9.23 1.78 4.26
N VAL A 48 10.21 1.10 3.64
CA VAL A 48 10.87 -0.07 4.25
C VAL A 48 11.84 0.35 5.35
N LEU A 49 12.61 1.42 5.10
CA LEU A 49 13.43 2.04 6.15
C LEU A 49 12.50 2.59 7.21
N ALA A 50 12.82 2.29 8.48
CA ALA A 50 11.97 2.58 9.63
C ALA A 50 11.34 3.97 9.51
N ALA A 51 10.04 4.05 9.75
CA ALA A 51 9.28 5.28 9.86
C ALA A 51 9.85 6.14 11.01
N THR A 52 10.97 6.83 10.77
CA THR A 52 11.69 7.61 11.78
C THR A 52 10.97 8.91 12.14
N PHE A 53 9.88 9.24 11.43
CA PHE A 53 9.08 10.42 11.67
C PHE A 53 7.60 10.22 11.29
N ILE A 54 6.72 10.97 11.96
CA ILE A 54 5.29 11.08 11.66
C ILE A 54 5.13 11.71 10.27
N GLY A 55 4.31 11.10 9.41
CA GLY A 55 4.11 11.54 8.02
C GLY A 55 4.97 10.79 6.98
N SER A 56 5.75 9.80 7.42
CA SER A 56 6.48 8.90 6.52
C SER A 56 5.56 7.94 5.73
N LEU A 57 4.31 7.76 6.18
CA LEU A 57 3.29 6.97 5.49
C LEU A 57 2.47 7.84 4.55
N SER A 58 2.01 7.27 3.43
CA SER A 58 1.03 7.95 2.59
C SER A 58 -0.34 8.07 3.27
N GLY A 59 -1.25 8.82 2.64
CA GLY A 59 -2.67 8.66 2.89
C GLY A 59 -3.15 7.22 2.60
N ILE A 60 -4.35 6.89 3.09
CA ILE A 60 -5.02 5.62 2.78
C ILE A 60 -5.91 5.84 1.56
N TYR A 61 -5.67 5.07 0.52
CA TYR A 61 -6.47 5.04 -0.70
C TYR A 61 -7.35 3.80 -0.71
N TYR A 62 -8.35 3.74 -1.58
CA TYR A 62 -9.19 2.56 -1.73
C TYR A 62 -9.51 2.27 -3.20
N GLY A 63 -9.80 1.00 -3.48
CA GLY A 63 -10.23 0.51 -4.78
C GLY A 63 -11.18 -0.68 -4.63
N VAL A 64 -11.94 -0.97 -5.69
CA VAL A 64 -12.83 -2.12 -5.78
C VAL A 64 -12.46 -2.87 -7.07
N PRO A 65 -11.88 -4.07 -6.99
CA PRO A 65 -11.56 -4.87 -8.18
C PRO A 65 -12.84 -5.23 -8.94
N THR A 66 -12.78 -5.13 -10.27
CA THR A 66 -13.83 -5.52 -11.22
C THR A 66 -13.49 -6.84 -11.87
#